data_AF-A0A529SMX0-F1
#
_entry.id   AF-A0A529SMX0-F1
#
_cell.length_a   1.000
_cell.length_b   1.000
_cell.length_c   1.000
_cell.angle_alpha   90.00
_cell.angle_beta   90.00
_cell.angle_gamma   90.00
#
_symmetry.space_group_name_H-M   'P 1'
#
loop_
_entity.id
_entity.type
_entity.pdbx_description
1 polymer ?
#
loop_
_entity_poly.entity_id
_entity_poly.type
_entity_poly.pdbx_seq_one_letter_code
_entity_poly.pdbx_strand_id
1 'polypeptide(L)'
;GHQLIGWGMAAGTYPVRRAHGEAVVKILADGSVVVESSSIDMGQGTYTILAQTAAETLGVPVEHVSVKLGDSHFARAGVTGGSRLAGVMTGAVYKAAGQALDELIGLALSDPRSPFQKLQANTLQVRDGRIASPRGEGPELSV
;
A
#
# COMPACT_ATOMS: atom_id res chain seq x y z
N GLY A 1 11.12 26.60 -49.66
CA GLY A 1 11.05 26.38 -48.20
C GLY A 1 10.04 27.35 -47.64
N HIS A 2 8.95 26.86 -47.03
CA HIS A 2 7.80 27.67 -46.61
C HIS A 2 7.36 27.40 -45.16
N GLN A 3 8.22 26.80 -44.34
CA GLN A 3 7.93 26.56 -42.93
C GLN A 3 8.80 27.47 -42.06
N LEU A 4 8.15 28.18 -41.14
CA LEU A 4 8.80 28.98 -40.11
C LEU A 4 8.87 28.15 -38.83
N ILE A 5 10.02 28.17 -38.17
CA ILE A 5 10.22 27.56 -36.85
C ILE A 5 9.93 28.64 -35.81
N GLY A 6 9.13 28.31 -34.79
CA GLY A 6 8.82 29.20 -33.68
C GLY A 6 8.99 28.49 -32.34
N TRP A 7 9.64 29.14 -31.38
CA TRP A 7 9.80 28.67 -30.01
C TRP A 7 9.09 29.63 -29.05
N GLY A 8 8.41 29.09 -28.04
CA GLY A 8 7.69 29.84 -27.02
C GLY A 8 7.84 29.19 -25.65
N MET A 9 7.55 29.95 -24.60
CA MET A 9 7.61 29.47 -23.22
C MET A 9 6.35 29.89 -22.44
N ALA A 10 6.02 29.13 -21.40
CA ALA A 10 4.90 29.40 -20.51
C ALA A 10 5.16 28.84 -19.11
N ALA A 11 4.41 29.34 -18.12
CA ALA A 11 4.39 28.81 -16.75
C ALA A 11 3.02 28.16 -16.44
N GLY A 12 3.01 27.16 -15.57
CA GLY A 12 1.80 26.46 -15.14
C GLY A 12 1.79 26.19 -13.64
N THR A 13 0.61 26.22 -13.02
CA THR A 13 0.39 25.87 -11.62
C THR A 13 -0.92 25.10 -11.46
N TYR A 14 -1.03 24.24 -10.44
CA TYR A 14 -2.22 23.45 -10.16
C TYR A 14 -2.41 23.22 -8.65
N PRO A 15 -3.62 23.41 -8.08
CA PRO A 15 -3.83 23.27 -6.64
C PRO A 15 -3.91 21.81 -6.17
N VAL A 16 -3.53 21.55 -4.92
CA VAL A 16 -3.71 20.25 -4.25
C VAL A 16 -4.78 20.38 -3.15
N ARG A 17 -5.91 19.66 -3.27
CA ARG A 17 -7.11 19.83 -2.40
C ARG A 17 -7.54 18.63 -1.53
N ARG A 18 -7.30 18.47 -0.21
CA ARG A 18 -7.65 17.25 0.58
C ARG A 18 -9.09 16.70 0.44
N ALA A 19 -9.23 15.36 0.50
CA ALA A 19 -10.49 14.62 0.44
C ALA A 19 -10.35 13.29 1.19
N HIS A 20 -11.48 12.67 1.52
CA HIS A 20 -11.54 11.37 2.17
C HIS A 20 -11.40 10.22 1.15
N GLY A 21 -10.81 9.12 1.59
CA GLY A 21 -10.73 7.86 0.87
C GLY A 21 -10.42 6.74 1.84
N GLU A 22 -10.95 5.56 1.54
CA GLU A 22 -10.82 4.34 2.35
C GLU A 22 -10.30 3.21 1.47
N ALA A 23 -9.52 2.34 2.10
CA ALA A 23 -9.03 1.11 1.50
C ALA A 23 -9.13 0.00 2.53
N VAL A 24 -9.31 -1.23 2.05
CA VAL A 24 -9.15 -2.44 2.85
C VAL A 24 -7.89 -3.14 2.36
N VAL A 25 -7.02 -3.55 3.28
CA VAL A 25 -5.83 -4.34 3.01
C VAL A 25 -5.98 -5.67 3.74
N LYS A 26 -5.84 -6.77 3.02
CA LYS A 26 -5.94 -8.14 3.56
C LYS A 26 -4.62 -8.84 3.32
N ILE A 27 -4.06 -9.44 4.36
CA ILE A 27 -2.96 -10.39 4.27
C ILE A 27 -3.60 -11.78 4.30
N LEU A 28 -3.40 -12.57 3.26
CA LEU A 28 -3.99 -13.90 3.12
C LEU A 28 -3.07 -14.96 3.74
N ALA A 29 -3.61 -16.15 3.99
CA ALA A 29 -2.89 -17.24 4.63
C ALA A 29 -1.71 -17.80 3.79
N ASP A 30 -1.64 -17.47 2.50
CA ASP A 30 -0.54 -17.81 1.60
C ASP A 30 0.53 -16.70 1.49
N GLY A 31 0.40 -15.63 2.28
CA GLY A 31 1.30 -14.48 2.28
C GLY A 31 1.04 -13.46 1.16
N SER A 32 0.03 -13.69 0.32
CA SER A 32 -0.39 -12.71 -0.68
C SER A 32 -1.23 -11.59 -0.05
N VAL A 33 -1.23 -10.43 -0.70
CA VAL A 33 -1.91 -9.23 -0.22
C VAL A 33 -2.99 -8.80 -1.19
N VAL A 34 -4.16 -8.43 -0.68
CA VAL A 34 -5.24 -7.85 -1.46
C VAL A 34 -5.53 -6.44 -0.97
N VAL A 35 -5.50 -5.47 -1.88
CA VAL A 35 -5.93 -4.09 -1.64
C VAL A 35 -7.25 -3.85 -2.36
N GLU A 36 -8.26 -3.38 -1.65
CA GLU A 36 -9.60 -3.12 -2.19
C GLU A 36 -10.00 -1.65 -1.96
N SER A 37 -10.49 -1.00 -3.00
CA SER A 37 -11.10 0.33 -2.91
C SER A 37 -12.05 0.58 -4.08
N SER A 38 -13.13 1.31 -3.87
CA SER A 38 -14.06 1.71 -4.94
C SER A 38 -13.51 2.83 -5.84
N SER A 39 -12.25 3.23 -5.65
CA SER A 39 -11.57 4.20 -6.52
C SER A 39 -11.46 3.70 -7.96
N ILE A 40 -11.27 4.60 -8.92
CA ILE A 40 -11.25 4.28 -10.35
C ILE A 40 -9.87 4.57 -10.92
N ASP A 41 -9.34 3.62 -11.71
CA ASP A 41 -8.22 3.83 -12.61
C ASP A 41 -8.69 3.97 -14.06
N MET A 42 -8.32 5.07 -14.72
CA MET A 42 -8.62 5.35 -16.13
C MET A 42 -7.33 5.53 -16.95
N GLY A 43 -6.19 5.05 -16.42
CA GLY A 43 -4.88 5.17 -17.06
C GLY A 43 -3.89 6.04 -16.29
N GLN A 44 -4.27 6.60 -15.14
CA GLN A 44 -3.35 7.36 -14.29
C GLN A 44 -2.43 6.48 -13.43
N GLY A 45 -2.67 5.15 -13.37
CA GLY A 45 -1.81 4.20 -12.68
C GLY A 45 -2.13 3.99 -11.20
N THR A 46 -3.40 4.11 -10.81
CA THR A 46 -3.87 3.85 -9.44
C THR A 46 -3.63 2.41 -9.01
N TYR A 47 -3.84 1.41 -9.88
CA TYR A 47 -3.50 0.02 -9.56
C TYR A 47 -2.03 -0.11 -9.10
N THR A 48 -1.11 0.50 -9.84
CA THR A 48 0.32 0.40 -9.60
C THR A 48 0.74 1.06 -8.30
N ILE A 49 0.35 2.32 -8.06
CA ILE A 49 0.80 3.06 -6.89
C ILE A 49 0.24 2.48 -5.58
N LEU A 50 -0.97 1.89 -5.62
CA LEU A 50 -1.55 1.26 -4.43
C LEU A 50 -0.88 -0.08 -4.13
N ALA A 51 -0.51 -0.85 -5.17
CA ALA A 51 0.28 -2.06 -5.01
C ALA A 51 1.65 -1.75 -4.38
N GLN A 52 2.36 -0.76 -4.92
CA GLN A 52 3.66 -0.30 -4.41
C GLN A 52 3.56 0.18 -2.96
N THR A 53 2.53 0.99 -2.64
CA THR A 53 2.34 1.49 -1.28
C THR A 53 2.13 0.35 -0.29
N ALA A 54 1.27 -0.62 -0.60
CA ALA A 54 1.03 -1.76 0.27
C ALA A 54 2.28 -2.66 0.38
N ALA A 55 2.97 -2.91 -0.73
CA ALA A 55 4.19 -3.72 -0.76
C ALA A 55 5.29 -3.13 0.13
N GLU A 56 5.57 -1.83 -0.02
CA GLU A 56 6.55 -1.12 0.80
C GLU A 56 6.15 -1.08 2.27
N THR A 57 4.86 -0.89 2.57
CA THR A 57 4.38 -0.83 3.96
C THR A 57 4.44 -2.19 4.66
N LEU A 58 4.14 -3.27 3.94
CA LEU A 58 4.10 -4.64 4.48
C LEU A 58 5.43 -5.38 4.34
N GLY A 59 6.41 -4.82 3.62
CA GLY A 59 7.70 -5.46 3.37
C GLY A 59 7.58 -6.72 2.50
N VAL A 60 6.63 -6.79 1.57
CA VAL A 60 6.43 -7.92 0.63
C VAL A 60 6.86 -7.53 -0.79
N PRO A 61 7.21 -8.49 -1.66
CA PRO A 61 7.37 -8.23 -3.09
C PRO A 61 6.06 -7.68 -3.69
N VAL A 62 6.16 -6.70 -4.60
CA VAL A 62 4.97 -6.06 -5.18
C VAL A 62 4.13 -7.04 -6.02
N GLU A 63 4.76 -8.08 -6.54
CA GLU A 63 4.13 -9.17 -7.30
C GLU A 63 3.16 -10.00 -6.43
N HIS A 64 3.31 -9.95 -5.10
CA HIS A 64 2.40 -10.60 -4.15
C HIS A 64 1.18 -9.72 -3.83
N VAL A 65 1.13 -8.48 -4.33
CA VAL A 65 0.04 -7.55 -4.06
C VAL A 65 -0.91 -7.50 -5.26
N SER A 66 -2.16 -7.87 -5.02
CA SER A 66 -3.26 -7.67 -5.95
C SER A 66 -4.11 -6.47 -5.53
N VAL A 67 -4.50 -5.64 -6.48
CA VAL A 67 -5.34 -4.47 -6.23
C VAL A 67 -6.66 -4.63 -6.98
N LYS A 68 -7.79 -4.37 -6.32
CA LYS A 68 -9.14 -4.45 -6.88
C LYS A 68 -9.83 -3.10 -6.76
N LEU A 69 -10.22 -2.54 -7.90
CA LEU A 69 -10.78 -1.19 -8.03
C LEU A 69 -12.16 -1.20 -8.73
N GLY A 70 -12.90 -0.10 -8.60
CA GLY A 70 -14.09 0.17 -9.41
C GLY A 70 -15.36 -0.63 -9.08
N ASP A 71 -15.43 -1.26 -7.90
CA ASP A 71 -16.65 -1.91 -7.39
C ASP A 71 -17.22 -1.12 -6.20
N SER A 72 -18.53 -0.84 -6.23
CA SER A 72 -19.23 -0.15 -5.14
C SER A 72 -19.31 -0.94 -3.83
N HIS A 73 -19.07 -2.25 -3.87
CA HIS A 73 -18.97 -3.08 -2.66
C HIS A 73 -17.63 -2.91 -1.92
N PHE A 74 -16.61 -2.31 -2.55
CA PHE A 74 -15.32 -2.04 -1.91
C PHE A 74 -15.33 -0.77 -1.05
N ALA A 75 -14.29 -0.63 -0.23
CA ALA A 75 -14.07 0.52 0.65
C ALA A 75 -14.19 1.86 -0.10
N ARG A 76 -14.85 2.85 0.52
CA ARG A 76 -15.31 4.04 -0.18
C ARG A 76 -14.16 4.94 -0.63
N ALA A 77 -14.10 5.25 -1.92
CA ALA A 77 -13.24 6.30 -2.46
C ALA A 77 -14.01 7.55 -2.89
N GLY A 78 -13.32 8.69 -2.88
CA GLY A 78 -13.82 9.92 -3.48
C GLY A 78 -13.70 9.92 -5.01
N VAL A 79 -14.11 11.02 -5.63
CA VAL A 79 -14.02 11.20 -7.09
C VAL A 79 -12.57 11.13 -7.59
N THR A 80 -12.34 10.40 -8.69
CA THR A 80 -11.10 10.48 -9.47
C THR A 80 -11.07 11.79 -10.25
N GLY A 81 -10.47 12.83 -9.68
CA GLY A 81 -10.38 14.13 -10.32
C GLY A 81 -9.54 15.13 -9.54
N GLY A 82 -9.31 16.30 -10.13
CA GLY A 82 -8.57 17.39 -9.48
C GLY A 82 -7.12 17.03 -9.13
N SER A 83 -6.51 16.12 -9.88
CA SER A 83 -5.14 15.59 -9.68
C SER A 83 -4.85 15.17 -8.23
N ARG A 84 -5.88 14.67 -7.54
CA ARG A 84 -5.82 14.41 -6.10
C ARG A 84 -5.67 12.94 -5.75
N LEU A 85 -6.42 12.08 -6.46
CA LEU A 85 -6.73 10.73 -5.98
C LEU A 85 -5.50 9.95 -5.53
N ALA A 86 -4.40 10.05 -6.27
CA ALA A 86 -3.13 9.40 -5.94
C ALA A 86 -2.74 9.62 -4.47
N GLY A 87 -2.63 10.86 -4.01
CA GLY A 87 -2.23 11.15 -2.64
C GLY A 87 -3.29 10.82 -1.58
N VAL A 88 -4.57 10.76 -1.94
CA VAL A 88 -5.63 10.33 -1.01
C VAL A 88 -5.58 8.81 -0.81
N MET A 89 -5.50 8.07 -1.92
CA MET A 89 -5.59 6.62 -1.89
C MET A 89 -4.31 5.96 -1.43
N THR A 90 -3.12 6.48 -1.77
CA THR A 90 -1.87 5.99 -1.17
C THR A 90 -1.85 6.22 0.34
N GLY A 91 -2.34 7.37 0.82
CA GLY A 91 -2.49 7.61 2.26
C GLY A 91 -3.46 6.62 2.95
N ALA A 92 -4.58 6.29 2.30
CA ALA A 92 -5.53 5.31 2.81
C ALA A 92 -4.93 3.90 2.86
N VAL A 93 -4.24 3.47 1.80
CA VAL A 93 -3.57 2.16 1.74
C VAL A 93 -2.42 2.07 2.73
N TYR A 94 -1.58 3.10 2.85
CA TYR A 94 -0.51 3.14 3.85
C TYR A 94 -1.05 2.93 5.26
N LYS A 95 -2.14 3.63 5.62
CA LYS A 95 -2.79 3.47 6.92
C LYS A 95 -3.35 2.06 7.11
N ALA A 96 -4.12 1.55 6.14
CA ALA A 96 -4.75 0.24 6.25
C ALA A 96 -3.71 -0.90 6.27
N ALA A 97 -2.65 -0.80 5.48
CA ALA A 97 -1.54 -1.75 5.47
C ALA A 97 -0.78 -1.75 6.80
N GLY A 98 -0.50 -0.56 7.38
CA GLY A 98 0.10 -0.47 8.71
C GLY A 98 -0.77 -1.13 9.79
N GLN A 99 -2.09 -0.93 9.74
CA GLN A 99 -3.02 -1.57 10.67
C GLN A 99 -3.03 -3.11 10.51
N ALA A 100 -3.03 -3.60 9.28
CA ALA A 100 -2.95 -5.04 9.01
C ALA A 100 -1.62 -5.64 9.51
N LEU A 101 -0.52 -4.89 9.38
CA LEU A 101 0.79 -5.29 9.90
C LEU A 101 0.80 -5.35 11.43
N ASP A 102 0.23 -4.36 12.10
CA ASP A 102 0.12 -4.33 13.56
C ASP A 102 -0.70 -5.52 14.07
N GLU A 103 -1.81 -5.86 13.40
CA GLU A 103 -2.61 -7.04 13.73
C GLU A 103 -1.83 -8.34 13.54
N LEU A 104 -1.10 -8.47 12.41
CA LEU A 104 -0.26 -9.63 12.14
C LEU A 104 0.86 -9.79 13.18
N ILE A 105 1.53 -8.70 13.56
CA ILE A 105 2.54 -8.71 14.63
C ILE A 105 1.89 -9.11 15.96
N GLY A 106 0.69 -8.62 16.26
CA GLY A 106 -0.07 -9.02 17.44
C GLY A 106 -0.36 -10.53 17.47
N LEU A 107 -0.76 -11.11 16.35
CA LEU A 107 -0.95 -12.57 16.20
C LEU A 107 0.37 -13.31 16.39
N ALA A 108 1.44 -12.83 15.76
CA ALA A 108 2.78 -13.42 15.89
C ALA A 108 3.30 -13.40 17.33
N LEU A 109 2.96 -12.40 18.14
CA LEU A 109 3.40 -12.35 19.54
C LEU A 109 2.51 -13.16 20.49
N SER A 110 1.24 -13.37 20.13
CA SER A 110 0.25 -14.02 21.01
C SER A 110 0.03 -15.50 20.75
N ASP A 111 0.27 -16.02 19.53
CA ASP A 111 0.11 -17.45 19.24
C ASP A 111 1.17 -18.27 20.02
N PRO A 112 0.76 -19.24 20.87
CA PRO A 112 1.68 -20.09 21.62
C PRO A 112 2.64 -20.93 20.77
N ARG A 113 2.31 -21.14 19.50
CA ARG A 113 3.14 -21.86 18.52
C ARG A 113 4.09 -20.93 17.77
N SER A 114 3.95 -19.63 17.93
CA SER A 114 4.80 -18.66 17.26
C SER A 114 6.19 -18.63 17.90
N PRO A 115 7.26 -18.59 17.09
CA PRO A 115 8.61 -18.48 17.60
C PRO A 115 8.90 -17.09 18.21
N PHE A 116 8.01 -16.11 18.04
CA PHE A 116 8.18 -14.72 18.50
C PHE A 116 7.56 -14.43 19.86
N GLN A 117 6.94 -15.41 20.53
CA GLN A 117 6.19 -15.20 21.78
C GLN A 117 7.00 -14.49 22.89
N LYS A 118 8.33 -14.68 22.92
CA LYS A 118 9.23 -14.10 23.92
C LYS A 118 9.79 -12.72 23.52
N LEU A 119 9.45 -12.23 22.34
CA LEU A 119 9.94 -10.96 21.80
C LEU A 119 8.91 -9.85 22.03
N GLN A 120 9.34 -8.61 21.78
CA GLN A 120 8.47 -7.44 21.81
C GLN A 120 8.22 -6.94 20.39
N ALA A 121 7.07 -6.31 20.14
CA ALA A 121 6.69 -5.82 18.80
C ALA A 121 7.74 -4.91 18.16
N ASN A 122 8.31 -3.99 18.95
CA ASN A 122 9.38 -3.07 18.50
C ASN A 122 10.71 -3.77 18.15
N THR A 123 10.83 -5.07 18.40
CA THR A 123 11.98 -5.88 18.01
C THR A 123 11.72 -6.72 16.77
N LEU A 124 10.54 -6.68 16.15
CA LEU A 124 10.30 -7.43 14.92
C LEU A 124 10.56 -6.53 13.71
N GLN A 125 11.21 -7.10 12.69
CA GLN A 125 11.33 -6.49 11.37
C GLN A 125 10.53 -7.30 10.37
N VAL A 126 9.88 -6.61 9.43
CA VAL A 126 9.18 -7.26 8.31
C VAL A 126 9.88 -6.88 7.03
N ARG A 127 10.39 -7.89 6.32
CA ARG A 127 11.16 -7.71 5.09
C ARG A 127 11.07 -8.96 4.22
N ASP A 128 10.99 -8.77 2.91
CA ASP A 128 10.96 -9.84 1.91
C ASP A 128 9.88 -10.90 2.21
N GLY A 129 8.72 -10.44 2.72
CA GLY A 129 7.59 -11.26 3.13
C GLY A 129 7.86 -12.13 4.36
N ARG A 130 8.79 -11.72 5.23
CA ARG A 130 9.15 -12.47 6.44
C ARG A 130 9.20 -11.54 7.65
N ILE A 131 8.72 -12.03 8.78
CA ILE A 131 8.93 -11.45 10.10
C ILE A 131 10.21 -12.05 10.67
N ALA A 132 11.13 -11.22 11.15
CA ALA A 132 12.42 -11.63 11.70
C ALA A 132 12.78 -10.84 12.96
N SER A 133 13.61 -11.45 13.82
CA SER A 133 14.30 -10.74 14.91
C SER A 133 15.45 -9.87 14.34
N PRO A 134 15.82 -8.73 14.95
CA PRO A 134 16.81 -7.80 14.42
C PRO A 134 18.24 -8.34 14.55
N ARG A 135 18.43 -9.30 15.47
CA ARG A 135 19.69 -10.02 15.66
C ARG A 135 19.61 -11.22 14.72
N GLY A 136 20.41 -11.22 13.65
CA GLY A 136 20.37 -12.20 12.54
C GLY A 136 20.59 -13.68 12.90
N GLU A 137 20.48 -14.06 14.17
CA GLU A 137 20.44 -15.44 14.68
C GLU A 137 19.06 -15.82 15.28
N GLY A 138 18.06 -14.92 15.19
CA GLY A 138 16.73 -15.15 15.73
C GLY A 138 15.79 -15.89 14.77
N PRO A 139 14.59 -16.27 15.24
CA PRO A 139 13.61 -16.96 14.40
C PRO A 139 13.11 -16.08 13.26
N GLU A 140 12.67 -16.73 12.18
CA GLU A 140 12.00 -16.11 11.04
C GLU A 140 10.71 -16.87 10.69
N LEU A 141 9.70 -16.15 10.24
CA LEU A 141 8.42 -16.71 9.79
C LEU A 141 7.94 -15.94 8.57
N SER A 142 7.43 -16.63 7.56
CA SER A 142 6.80 -15.96 6.41
C SER A 142 5.48 -15.31 6.84
N VAL A 143 5.26 -14.10 6.32
CA VAL A 143 3.96 -13.40 6.33
C VAL A 143 2.94 -14.18 5.53
#